data_AF-A0A0T6YFF5-F1
#
_entry.id   AF-A0A0T6YFF5-F1
#
_cell.length_a   1.000
_cell.length_b   1.000
_cell.length_c   1.000
_cell.angle_alpha   90.00
_cell.angle_beta   90.00
_cell.angle_gamma   90.00
#
_symmetry.space_group_name_H-M   'P 1'
#
loop_
_entity.id
_entity.type
_entity.pdbx_description
1 polymer ?
#
loop_
_entity_poly.entity_id
_entity_poly.type
_entity_poly.pdbx_seq_one_letter_code
_entity_poly.pdbx_strand_id
1 'polypeptide(L)' 'MSRFAETETALIERLRALKALPEMSINVFDIGVPLTASGFTQDEMMEVLYALEQDKIIALLPGNRLLMLKELPDG' A
#
# COMPACT_ATOMS: atom_id res chain seq x y z
N MET A 1 -10.20 -15.00 -6.63
CA MET A 1 -9.74 -13.60 -6.82
C MET A 1 -8.40 -13.67 -7.54
N SER A 2 -7.95 -12.61 -8.21
CA SER A 2 -6.59 -12.58 -8.77
C SER A 2 -5.59 -12.31 -7.66
N ARG A 3 -4.32 -12.73 -7.84
CA ARG A 3 -3.27 -12.46 -6.85
C ARG A 3 -3.07 -10.97 -6.59
N PHE A 4 -3.24 -10.15 -7.64
CA PHE A 4 -3.28 -8.70 -7.54
C PHE A 4 -4.37 -8.22 -6.58
N ALA A 5 -5.62 -8.64 -6.78
CA ALA A 5 -6.75 -8.20 -5.94
C ALA A 5 -6.62 -8.63 -4.47
N GLU A 6 -6.08 -9.82 -4.22
CA GLU A 6 -5.77 -10.29 -2.85
C GLU A 6 -4.70 -9.41 -2.20
N THR A 7 -3.65 -9.06 -2.94
CA THR A 7 -2.56 -8.19 -2.47
C THR A 7 -3.05 -6.76 -2.24
N GLU A 8 -3.89 -6.25 -3.14
CA GLU A 8 -4.53 -4.94 -3.03
C GLU A 8 -5.38 -4.83 -1.77
N THR A 9 -6.23 -5.84 -1.53
CA THR A 9 -7.06 -5.90 -0.33
C THR A 9 -6.20 -5.89 0.94
N ALA A 10 -5.19 -6.76 1.02
CA ALA A 10 -4.30 -6.85 2.18
C ALA A 10 -3.52 -5.54 2.42
N LEU A 11 -3.10 -4.87 1.34
CA LEU A 11 -2.37 -3.60 1.41
C LEU A 11 -3.28 -2.46 1.89
N ILE A 12 -4.50 -2.37 1.37
CA ILE A 12 -5.51 -1.39 1.81
C ILE A 12 -5.87 -1.61 3.28
N GLU A 13 -6.13 -2.85 3.69
CA GLU A 13 -6.39 -3.19 5.09
C GLU A 13 -5.23 -2.80 5.99
N ARG A 14 -3.99 -3.00 5.54
CA ARG A 14 -2.80 -2.59 6.29
C ARG A 14 -2.70 -1.07 6.42
N LEU A 15 -2.95 -0.32 5.37
CA LEU A 15 -3.00 1.15 5.40
C LEU A 15 -4.12 1.66 6.32
N ARG A 16 -5.29 1.01 6.32
CA ARG A 16 -6.40 1.30 7.26
C ARG A 16 -5.98 1.02 8.70
N ALA A 17 -5.30 -0.09 8.97
CA ALA A 17 -4.79 -0.42 10.30
C ALA A 17 -3.74 0.58 10.81
N LEU A 18 -2.96 1.17 9.90
CA LEU A 18 -2.04 2.28 10.19
C LEU A 18 -2.76 3.63 10.34
N LYS A 19 -4.09 3.68 10.16
CA LYS A 19 -4.90 4.90 10.15
C LYS A 19 -4.35 5.93 9.17
N ALA A 20 -3.97 5.47 7.98
CA ALA A 20 -3.46 6.32 6.92
C ALA A 20 -4.50 7.38 6.53
N LEU A 21 -4.13 8.66 6.67
CA LEU A 21 -4.92 9.81 6.25
C LEU A 21 -4.18 10.56 5.15
N PRO A 22 -4.87 11.38 4.32
CA PRO A 22 -4.22 12.28 3.37
C PRO A 22 -3.11 13.11 4.03
N GLU A 23 -2.07 13.41 3.25
CA GLU A 23 -0.85 14.13 3.66
C GLU A 23 0.05 13.39 4.67
N MET A 24 -0.34 12.20 5.15
CA MET A 24 0.52 11.38 6.00
C MET A 24 1.58 10.65 5.16
N SER A 25 2.83 10.67 5.65
CA SER A 25 3.91 9.88 5.09
C SER A 25 4.16 8.62 5.91
N ILE A 26 4.16 7.47 5.24
CA ILE A 26 4.26 6.13 5.84
C ILE A 26 5.53 5.45 5.32
N ASN A 27 6.23 4.70 6.18
CA ASN A 27 7.36 3.89 5.76
C ASN A 27 6.83 2.61 5.08
N VAL A 28 7.31 2.31 3.88
CA VAL A 28 6.90 1.12 3.12
C VAL A 28 7.21 -0.16 3.89
N PHE A 29 8.23 -0.19 4.76
CA PHE A 29 8.49 -1.35 5.62
C PHE A 29 7.38 -1.62 6.64
N ASP A 30 6.67 -0.58 7.10
CA ASP A 30 5.52 -0.75 7.99
C ASP A 30 4.36 -1.49 7.29
N ILE A 31 4.38 -1.55 5.95
CA ILE A 31 3.42 -2.26 5.12
C ILE A 31 4.00 -3.61 4.69
N GLY A 32 5.20 -3.59 4.11
CA GLY A 32 5.85 -4.74 3.50
C GLY A 32 6.17 -5.86 4.47
N VAL A 33 6.65 -5.54 5.69
CA VAL A 33 7.02 -6.58 6.66
C VAL A 33 5.81 -7.44 7.08
N PRO A 34 4.65 -6.87 7.49
CA PRO A 34 3.45 -7.66 7.76
C PRO A 34 2.90 -8.43 6.56
N LEU A 35 2.93 -7.85 5.36
CA LEU A 35 2.43 -8.51 4.15
C LEU A 35 3.34 -9.68 3.74
N THR A 36 4.65 -9.53 3.82
CA THR A 36 5.60 -10.64 3.62
C THR A 36 5.40 -11.75 4.65
N ALA A 37 5.18 -11.41 5.92
CA ALA A 37 4.85 -12.41 6.95
C ALA A 37 3.52 -13.14 6.67
N SER A 38 2.62 -12.52 5.89
CA SER A 38 1.34 -13.09 5.44
C SER A 38 1.44 -13.84 4.10
N GLY A 39 2.65 -13.95 3.53
CA GLY A 39 2.92 -14.71 2.31
C GLY A 39 2.85 -13.92 1.01
N PHE A 40 2.84 -12.57 1.06
CA PHE A 40 2.95 -11.73 -0.13
C PHE A 40 4.40 -11.43 -0.49
N THR A 41 4.71 -11.46 -1.78
CA THR A 41 6.05 -11.14 -2.28
C THR A 41 6.22 -9.64 -2.48
N GLN A 42 7.48 -9.19 -2.54
CA GLN A 42 7.77 -7.79 -2.82
C GLN A 42 7.21 -7.36 -4.19
N ASP A 43 7.35 -8.19 -5.21
CA ASP A 43 6.91 -7.85 -6.58
C ASP A 43 5.39 -7.65 -6.63
N GLU A 44 4.62 -8.53 -5.98
CA GLU A 44 3.16 -8.40 -5.85
C GLU A 44 2.76 -7.09 -5.18
N MET A 45 3.45 -6.72 -4.09
CA MET A 45 3.19 -5.46 -3.38
C MET A 45 3.56 -4.24 -4.22
N MET A 46 4.69 -4.29 -4.94
CA MET A 46 5.12 -3.18 -5.78
C MET A 46 4.16 -2.95 -6.94
N GLU A 47 3.63 -4.01 -7.55
CA GLU A 47 2.61 -3.90 -8.60
C GLU A 47 1.37 -3.14 -8.11
N VAL A 48 0.88 -3.46 -6.91
CA VAL A 48 -0.25 -2.76 -6.28
C VAL A 48 0.11 -1.32 -5.92
N LEU A 49 1.29 -1.07 -5.33
CA LEU A 49 1.73 0.28 -4.97
C LEU A 49 1.83 1.19 -6.21
N TYR A 50 2.30 0.66 -7.33
CA TYR A 50 2.35 1.40 -8.60
C TYR A 50 0.95 1.68 -9.15
N ALA A 51 0.00 0.76 -9.03
CA ALA A 51 -1.39 1.02 -9.41
C ALA A 51 -2.02 2.14 -8.56
N LEU A 52 -1.82 2.11 -7.24
CA LEU A 52 -2.30 3.16 -6.35
C LEU A 52 -1.64 4.53 -6.61
N GLU A 53 -0.35 4.53 -7.00
CA GLU A 53 0.35 5.74 -7.42
C GLU A 53 -0.19 6.29 -8.75
N GLN A 54 -0.46 5.41 -9.72
CA GLN A 54 -1.08 5.76 -11.00
C GLN A 54 -2.47 6.40 -10.80
N ASP A 55 -3.26 5.89 -9.86
CA ASP A 55 -4.57 6.44 -9.48
C ASP A 55 -4.48 7.71 -8.59
N LYS A 56 -3.25 8.14 -8.29
CA LYS A 56 -2.93 9.28 -7.42
C LYS A 56 -3.58 9.16 -6.04
N ILE A 57 -3.65 7.94 -5.51
CA ILE A 57 -4.06 7.66 -4.13
C ILE A 57 -2.86 7.83 -3.21
N ILE A 58 -1.69 7.40 -3.67
CA ILE A 58 -0.40 7.61 -3.00
C ILE A 58 0.62 8.24 -3.95
N ALA A 59 1.74 8.69 -3.40
CA ALA A 59 2.97 8.96 -4.13
C ALA A 59 4.12 8.21 -3.46
N LEU A 60 4.93 7.49 -4.24
CA LEU A 60 6.15 6.87 -3.74
C LEU A 60 7.25 7.92 -3.63
N LEU A 61 7.94 7.94 -2.49
CA LEU A 61 8.98 8.89 -2.15
C LEU A 61 10.31 8.16 -1.91
N PRO A 62 11.45 8.83 -2.13
CA PRO A 62 12.75 8.29 -1.74
C PRO A 62 12.82 7.87 -0.26
N GLY A 63 13.65 6.88 0.03
CA GLY A 63 13.84 6.38 1.41
C GLY A 63 12.77 5.40 1.88
N ASN A 64 12.17 4.64 0.96
CA ASN A 64 11.11 3.65 1.23
C ASN A 64 9.92 4.29 1.95
N ARG A 65 9.45 5.42 1.42
CA ARG A 65 8.29 6.12 1.96
C ARG A 65 7.21 6.21 0.90
N LEU A 66 5.97 6.27 1.35
CA LEU A 66 4.85 6.73 0.54
C LEU A 66 4.20 7.94 1.22
N LEU A 67 3.55 8.78 0.43
CA LEU A 67 2.69 9.87 0.88
C LEU A 67 1.26 9.55 0.48
N MET A 68 0.33 9.63 1.42
CA MET A 68 -1.10 9.55 1.13
C MET A 68 -1.55 10.83 0.44
N LEU A 69 -2.14 10.74 -0.74
CA LEU A 69 -2.66 11.88 -1.50
C LEU A 69 -4.19 12.02 -1.35
N LYS A 70 -4.88 10.89 -1.20
CA LYS A 70 -6.34 10.80 -1.07
C LYS A 70 -6.70 9.82 0.04
N GLU A 71 -7.98 9.81 0.40
CA GLU A 71 -8.53 8.74 1.22
C GLU A 71 -8.44 7.40 0.49
N LEU A 72 -8.34 6.32 1.26
CA LEU A 72 -8.32 4.97 0.71
C LEU A 72 -9.69 4.65 0.12
N PRO A 73 -9.76 3.96 -1.03
CA PRO A 73 -11.02 3.51 -1.59
C PRO A 73 -11.75 2.60 -0.60
N ASP A 74 -13.08 2.69 -0.60
CA ASP A 74 -13.93 1.72 0.08
C ASP A 74 -13.82 0.37 -0.64
N GLY A 75 -13.45 -0.66 0.13
CA GLY A 75 -13.27 -2.02 -0.36
C GLY A 75 -14.60 -2.71 -0.67
#